data_AF-A0A532V364-F1
#
_entry.id   AF-A0A532V364-F1
#
_cell.length_a   1.000
_cell.length_b   1.000
_cell.length_c   1.000
_cell.angle_alpha   90.00
_cell.angle_beta   90.00
_cell.angle_gamma   90.00
#
_symmetry.space_group_name_H-M   'P 1'
#
loop_
_entity.id
_entity.type
_entity.pdbx_description
1 polymer ?
#
loop_
_entity_poly.entity_id
_entity_poly.type
_entity_poly.pdbx_seq_one_letter_code
_entity_poly.pdbx_strand_id
1 'polypeptide(L)'
;MTTSSGRNTPEKMNRQDVIALIVLFLSAILFRLIRLFDLDLNFDESVLLLLSNSSFGEIFEFCKTDNFPPLYPWMIKLWVSISEDVRWYRLFGALMGALTPPVAYLLGREVVGRRLGWILGAATAISVSLIFYSQFVRMFNAQPLLVCLSVYWFLKALRTNQPKYWLFTGLANLVGFYIYVFSIFLFCAEIVVLIIIYRVDLKKYARPFIASIPFFIGVAIWLPITLSRYEQMAGTFWISPLKWFDYIEVLFTVGTGTDFRNHHLLGGLVNLPFIIGSILGISQSRFDKNIRSIFLILLLVLCSFTIVSLMGQSFMLGRYLIFILPLYLTLATVGWFSVKNVRWRNLGLVFLTFSMVISLSYYYIDYYHEHDYYGFVRPLPSSEDGEGHHLSVIADEVEQHLIEGDVIIHYSNPYLRVCSFYAMLWYHKRSLPEYIYSREEIAQHNGRQYLQPGEWIRSLYDLDPLPEGIWMISLDDTKTFFDEDVLMGKKRPHWISHENLPLELREAGYDVVDTIVRGKVSAIYFRKSDDEN
;
A
#
# COMPACT_ATOMS: atom_id res chain seq x y z
N MET A 1 49.33 -6.80 14.56
CA MET A 1 48.98 -5.58 15.32
C MET A 1 47.53 -5.23 15.02
N THR A 2 46.68 -5.51 16.00
CA THR A 2 45.23 -5.33 15.99
C THR A 2 44.88 -3.87 16.28
N THR A 3 44.53 -3.10 15.25
CA THR A 3 43.87 -1.81 15.44
C THR A 3 42.39 -2.05 15.75
N SER A 4 42.08 -2.32 17.01
CA SER A 4 40.73 -2.15 17.54
C SER A 4 40.42 -0.66 17.53
N SER A 5 39.84 -0.15 16.44
CA SER A 5 39.29 1.20 16.41
C SER A 5 38.18 1.26 17.45
N GLY A 6 38.40 1.97 18.55
CA GLY A 6 37.36 2.29 19.52
C GLY A 6 36.20 2.97 18.83
N ARG A 7 35.08 2.25 18.67
CA ARG A 7 33.80 2.92 18.35
C ARG A 7 33.31 3.56 19.63
N ASN A 8 33.31 4.88 19.58
CA ASN A 8 32.98 5.84 20.62
C ASN A 8 31.72 5.48 21.43
N THR A 9 31.75 5.96 22.68
CA THR A 9 30.61 6.20 23.58
C THR A 9 29.34 6.63 22.82
N PRO A 10 28.14 6.39 23.37
CA PRO A 10 26.90 6.83 22.73
C PRO A 10 26.96 8.35 22.52
N GLU A 11 27.18 8.79 21.29
CA GLU A 11 27.14 10.22 20.95
C GLU A 11 25.74 10.71 21.32
N LYS A 12 25.68 11.58 22.33
CA LYS A 12 24.48 12.34 22.62
C LYS A 12 24.09 13.09 21.34
N MET A 13 22.79 13.15 21.06
CA MET A 13 22.27 14.01 19.99
C MET A 13 22.82 15.41 20.16
N ASN A 14 23.47 15.92 19.14
CA ASN A 14 23.95 17.29 19.11
C ASN A 14 23.00 18.17 18.31
N ARG A 15 23.27 19.48 18.27
CA ARG A 15 22.47 20.44 17.51
C ARG A 15 22.35 20.08 16.01
N GLN A 16 23.40 19.52 15.41
CA GLN A 16 23.38 19.12 14.01
C GLN A 16 22.43 17.95 13.76
N ASP A 17 22.33 17.01 14.69
CA ASP A 17 21.38 15.90 14.59
C ASP A 17 19.94 16.40 14.64
N VAL A 18 19.63 17.34 15.55
CA VAL A 18 18.28 17.93 15.63
C VAL A 18 17.92 18.66 14.34
N ILE A 19 18.86 19.44 13.79
CA ILE A 19 18.67 20.10 12.49
C ILE A 19 18.43 19.06 11.40
N ALA A 20 19.18 17.95 11.39
CA ALA A 20 19.00 16.88 10.42
C ALA A 20 17.61 16.27 10.47
N LEU A 21 17.10 15.96 11.67
CA LEU A 21 15.76 15.42 11.85
C LEU A 21 14.68 16.38 11.35
N ILE A 22 14.81 17.67 11.66
CA ILE A 22 13.85 18.70 11.23
C ILE A 22 13.89 18.87 9.70
N VAL A 23 15.08 19.04 9.12
CA VAL A 23 15.23 19.25 7.67
C VAL A 23 14.72 18.04 6.88
N LEU A 24 15.03 16.82 7.33
CA LEU A 24 14.55 15.59 6.68
C LEU A 24 13.03 15.44 6.82
N PHE A 25 12.45 15.77 7.98
CA PHE A 25 11.00 15.74 8.14
C PHE A 25 10.31 16.77 7.24
N LEU A 26 10.77 18.03 7.26
CA LEU A 26 10.17 19.12 6.48
C LEU A 26 10.29 18.90 4.97
N SER A 27 11.42 18.38 4.49
CA SER A 27 11.57 18.01 3.08
C SER A 27 10.70 16.81 2.71
N ALA A 28 10.63 15.79 3.57
CA ALA A 28 9.82 14.60 3.32
C ALA A 28 8.32 14.89 3.29
N ILE A 29 7.82 15.73 4.21
CA ILE A 29 6.42 16.14 4.22
C ILE A 29 6.09 17.02 3.02
N LEU A 30 7.01 17.93 2.62
CA LEU A 30 6.81 18.75 1.42
C LEU A 30 6.53 17.87 0.19
N PHE A 31 7.36 16.86 -0.07
CA PHE A 31 7.11 15.97 -1.19
C PHE A 31 5.77 15.24 -1.05
N ARG A 32 5.43 14.70 0.12
CA ARG A 32 4.19 13.94 0.31
C ARG A 32 2.91 14.79 0.21
N LEU A 33 2.99 16.09 0.46
CA LEU A 33 1.85 17.00 0.32
C LEU A 33 1.60 17.43 -1.13
N ILE A 34 2.60 17.36 -2.00
CA ILE A 34 2.43 17.66 -3.43
C ILE A 34 1.48 16.63 -4.03
N ARG A 35 0.39 17.09 -4.65
CA ARG A 35 -0.62 16.24 -5.30
C ARG A 35 -1.26 15.19 -4.37
N LEU A 36 -1.34 15.48 -3.06
CA LEU A 36 -1.90 14.55 -2.06
C LEU A 36 -3.37 14.20 -2.32
N PHE A 37 -4.09 15.06 -3.03
CA PHE A 37 -5.53 14.92 -3.27
C PHE A 37 -5.88 14.60 -4.71
N ASP A 38 -4.93 14.72 -5.63
CA ASP A 38 -5.13 14.63 -7.08
C ASP A 38 -5.65 13.27 -7.59
N LEU A 39 -5.78 12.26 -6.72
CA LEU A 39 -6.31 10.94 -7.06
C LEU A 39 -7.59 10.67 -6.28
N ASP A 40 -8.57 10.06 -6.92
CA ASP A 40 -9.75 9.54 -6.21
C ASP A 40 -9.41 8.52 -5.12
N LEU A 41 -10.35 8.34 -4.19
CA LEU A 41 -10.26 7.25 -3.22
C LEU A 41 -10.31 5.90 -3.91
N ASN A 42 -9.41 5.02 -3.47
CA ASN A 42 -9.46 3.64 -3.90
C ASN A 42 -10.36 2.78 -3.01
N PHE A 43 -10.59 1.54 -3.44
CA PHE A 43 -11.35 0.54 -2.70
C PHE A 43 -10.85 0.35 -1.24
N ASP A 44 -9.55 0.14 -1.05
CA ASP A 44 -8.95 -0.09 0.28
C ASP A 44 -9.15 1.14 1.21
N GLU A 45 -9.00 2.35 0.69
CA GLU A 45 -9.22 3.60 1.44
C GLU A 45 -10.69 3.80 1.80
N SER A 46 -11.57 3.65 0.81
CA SER A 46 -13.01 3.87 0.97
C SER A 46 -13.57 2.93 2.04
N VAL A 47 -13.17 1.66 2.00
CA VAL A 47 -13.49 0.67 3.02
C VAL A 47 -13.05 1.11 4.42
N LEU A 48 -11.79 1.54 4.59
CA LEU A 48 -11.28 1.94 5.90
C LEU A 48 -12.00 3.18 6.44
N LEU A 49 -12.37 4.10 5.56
CA LEU A 49 -13.11 5.30 5.91
C LEU A 49 -14.57 4.99 6.24
N LEU A 50 -15.23 4.08 5.53
CA LEU A 50 -16.58 3.61 5.86
C LEU A 50 -16.60 2.91 7.23
N LEU A 51 -15.59 2.08 7.53
CA LEU A 51 -15.42 1.43 8.85
C LEU A 51 -15.17 2.42 9.99
N SER A 52 -14.71 3.64 9.70
CA SER A 52 -14.43 4.64 10.74
C SER A 52 -15.69 5.07 11.51
N ASN A 53 -16.88 4.86 10.94
CA ASN A 53 -18.17 5.11 11.58
C ASN A 53 -18.55 4.01 12.59
N SER A 54 -17.98 2.81 12.48
CA SER A 54 -18.26 1.69 13.41
C SER A 54 -17.54 1.86 14.75
N SER A 55 -18.05 1.21 15.81
CA SER A 55 -17.39 1.15 17.12
C SER A 55 -16.05 0.40 17.07
N PHE A 56 -15.18 0.61 18.07
CA PHE A 56 -13.90 -0.11 18.16
C PHE A 56 -14.06 -1.64 18.19
N GLY A 57 -15.14 -2.12 18.84
CA GLY A 57 -15.47 -3.55 18.90
C GLY A 57 -15.95 -4.11 17.57
N GLU A 58 -16.80 -3.37 16.86
CA GLU A 58 -17.23 -3.76 15.50
C GLU A 58 -16.04 -3.78 14.54
N ILE A 59 -15.15 -2.79 14.60
CA ILE A 59 -13.89 -2.80 13.83
C ILE A 59 -13.05 -4.03 14.19
N PHE A 60 -12.96 -4.41 15.47
CA PHE A 60 -12.22 -5.59 15.89
C PHE A 60 -12.79 -6.88 15.30
N GLU A 61 -14.11 -7.08 15.39
CA GLU A 61 -14.79 -8.24 14.80
C GLU A 61 -14.64 -8.24 13.28
N PHE A 62 -14.75 -7.06 12.66
CA PHE A 62 -14.53 -6.86 11.24
C PHE A 62 -13.11 -7.25 10.80
N CYS A 63 -12.08 -6.82 11.53
CA CYS A 63 -10.69 -7.15 11.25
C CYS A 63 -10.43 -8.67 11.24
N LYS A 64 -11.21 -9.44 12.02
CA LYS A 64 -11.11 -10.90 12.00
C LYS A 64 -11.59 -11.51 10.68
N THR A 65 -12.42 -10.81 9.89
CA THR A 65 -12.91 -11.29 8.60
C THR A 65 -11.98 -10.88 7.46
N ASP A 66 -11.40 -9.69 7.49
CA ASP A 66 -10.55 -9.15 6.41
C ASP A 66 -9.04 -9.41 6.59
N ASN A 67 -8.65 -10.08 7.69
CA ASN A 67 -7.32 -10.60 7.91
C ASN A 67 -6.19 -9.54 8.06
N PHE A 68 -6.52 -8.37 8.58
CA PHE A 68 -5.54 -7.39 9.08
C PHE A 68 -5.77 -7.08 10.55
N PRO A 69 -4.72 -6.90 11.37
CA PRO A 69 -4.91 -6.53 12.76
C PRO A 69 -5.45 -5.09 12.94
N PRO A 70 -6.14 -4.82 14.06
CA PRO A 70 -7.08 -3.71 14.17
C PRO A 70 -6.45 -2.34 14.44
N LEU A 71 -5.14 -2.27 14.71
CA LEU A 71 -4.53 -1.03 15.18
C LEU A 71 -4.56 0.08 14.13
N TYR A 72 -4.30 -0.25 12.86
CA TYR A 72 -4.34 0.75 11.79
C TYR A 72 -5.74 1.34 11.58
N PRO A 73 -6.82 0.56 11.40
CA PRO A 73 -8.18 1.08 11.35
C PRO A 73 -8.57 1.91 12.57
N TRP A 74 -8.18 1.50 13.79
CA TRP A 74 -8.45 2.27 14.99
C TRP A 74 -7.74 3.63 14.99
N MET A 75 -6.51 3.69 14.49
CA MET A 75 -5.79 4.95 14.30
C MET A 75 -6.49 5.85 13.28
N ILE A 76 -6.97 5.28 12.18
CA ILE A 76 -7.74 6.03 11.17
C ILE A 76 -9.05 6.55 11.75
N LYS A 77 -9.80 5.75 12.51
CA LYS A 77 -11.01 6.19 13.21
C LYS A 77 -10.76 7.41 14.10
N LEU A 78 -9.71 7.34 14.94
CA LEU A 78 -9.34 8.46 15.82
C LEU A 78 -8.88 9.70 15.05
N TRP A 79 -8.25 9.51 13.90
CA TRP A 79 -7.79 10.61 13.06
C TRP A 79 -8.97 11.31 12.35
N VAL A 80 -9.83 10.52 11.70
CA VAL A 80 -11.07 10.97 11.03
C VAL A 80 -12.01 11.70 11.99
N SER A 81 -12.08 11.32 13.27
CA SER A 81 -12.98 11.97 14.23
C SER A 81 -12.65 13.45 14.51
N ILE A 82 -11.51 13.96 14.02
CA ILE A 82 -11.10 15.36 14.19
C ILE A 82 -11.69 16.25 13.08
N SER A 83 -11.85 15.74 11.86
CA SER A 83 -12.34 16.51 10.71
C SER A 83 -12.91 15.57 9.66
N GLU A 84 -14.02 15.99 9.04
CA GLU A 84 -14.66 15.26 7.95
C GLU A 84 -14.05 15.55 6.56
N ASP A 85 -13.03 16.41 6.48
CA ASP A 85 -12.41 16.81 5.21
C ASP A 85 -11.60 15.64 4.63
N VAL A 86 -11.84 15.29 3.37
CA VAL A 86 -11.08 14.27 2.62
C VAL A 86 -9.57 14.48 2.75
N ARG A 87 -9.17 15.75 2.75
CA ARG A 87 -7.79 16.17 2.80
C ARG A 87 -7.12 15.82 4.11
N TRP A 88 -7.91 15.86 5.18
CA TRP A 88 -7.47 15.47 6.50
C TRP A 88 -7.08 13.99 6.53
N TYR A 89 -7.83 13.10 5.88
CA TYR A 89 -7.62 11.65 5.99
C TYR A 89 -6.26 11.22 5.45
N ARG A 90 -5.88 11.68 4.25
CA ARG A 90 -4.58 11.35 3.63
C ARG A 90 -3.40 12.07 4.30
N LEU A 91 -3.64 13.16 5.02
CA LEU A 91 -2.60 13.83 5.82
C LEU A 91 -1.99 12.90 6.87
N PHE A 92 -2.77 11.98 7.45
CA PHE A 92 -2.25 10.97 8.38
C PHE A 92 -1.14 10.14 7.74
N GLY A 93 -1.38 9.61 6.54
CA GLY A 93 -0.39 8.84 5.81
C GLY A 93 0.84 9.66 5.46
N ALA A 94 0.64 10.91 5.03
CA ALA A 94 1.74 11.81 4.68
C ALA A 94 2.64 12.09 5.90
N LEU A 95 2.05 12.29 7.08
CA LEU A 95 2.78 12.49 8.34
C LEU A 95 3.54 11.23 8.77
N MET A 96 2.89 10.06 8.77
CA MET A 96 3.54 8.79 9.12
C MET A 96 4.71 8.49 8.18
N GLY A 97 4.50 8.70 6.89
CA GLY A 97 5.51 8.59 5.85
C GLY A 97 6.69 9.55 6.05
N ALA A 98 6.42 10.81 6.36
CA ALA A 98 7.43 11.85 6.57
C ALA A 98 8.28 11.65 7.83
N LEU A 99 7.84 10.83 8.79
CA LEU A 99 8.64 10.42 9.94
C LEU A 99 9.69 9.36 9.59
N THR A 100 9.54 8.62 8.48
CA THR A 100 10.50 7.60 8.06
C THR A 100 11.91 8.18 7.83
N PRO A 101 12.09 9.27 7.04
CA PRO A 101 13.42 9.79 6.74
C PRO A 101 14.26 10.25 7.95
N PRO A 102 13.70 10.97 8.94
CA PRO A 102 14.41 11.26 10.18
C PRO A 102 14.89 10.01 10.92
N VAL A 103 14.09 8.95 10.99
CA VAL A 103 14.50 7.70 11.66
C VAL A 103 15.51 6.92 10.81
N ALA A 104 15.37 6.95 9.49
CA ALA A 104 16.35 6.40 8.57
C ALA A 104 17.72 7.10 8.73
N TYR A 105 17.75 8.42 9.01
CA TYR A 105 18.97 9.12 9.40
C TYR A 105 19.60 8.54 10.68
N LEU A 106 18.79 8.29 11.71
CA LEU A 106 19.27 7.69 12.97
C LEU A 106 19.83 6.29 12.74
N LEU A 107 19.16 5.48 11.91
CA LEU A 107 19.62 4.16 11.50
C LEU A 107 20.97 4.24 10.77
N GLY A 108 21.07 5.03 9.70
CA GLY A 108 22.32 5.19 8.94
C GLY A 108 23.48 5.71 9.80
N ARG A 109 23.17 6.60 10.76
CA ARG A 109 24.15 7.08 11.74
C ARG A 109 24.64 5.98 12.69
N GLU A 110 23.76 5.08 13.12
CA GLU A 110 24.14 3.96 13.97
C GLU A 110 24.95 2.89 13.20
N VAL A 111 24.70 2.73 11.90
CA VAL A 111 25.39 1.73 11.07
C VAL A 111 26.82 2.16 10.71
N VAL A 112 26.99 3.35 10.14
CA VAL A 112 28.32 3.87 9.71
C VAL A 112 28.66 5.21 10.35
N GLY A 113 27.70 6.13 10.42
CA GLY A 113 27.92 7.48 10.95
C GLY A 113 27.08 8.54 10.25
N ARG A 114 27.21 9.81 10.67
CA ARG A 114 26.31 10.91 10.25
C ARG A 114 26.20 11.07 8.73
N ARG A 115 27.30 10.86 7.99
CA ARG A 115 27.30 10.98 6.53
C ARG A 115 26.34 9.96 5.88
N LEU A 116 26.36 8.72 6.34
CA LEU A 116 25.42 7.70 5.87
C LEU A 116 24.00 8.05 6.32
N GLY A 117 23.84 8.52 7.56
CA GLY A 117 22.55 9.00 8.06
C GLY A 117 21.91 10.03 7.13
N TRP A 118 22.65 11.07 6.73
CA TRP A 118 22.14 12.09 5.83
C TRP A 118 21.69 11.54 4.47
N ILE A 119 22.49 10.65 3.89
CA ILE A 119 22.19 10.10 2.56
C ILE A 119 21.03 9.12 2.62
N LEU A 120 20.96 8.29 3.66
CA LEU A 120 19.85 7.37 3.85
C LEU A 120 18.55 8.12 4.14
N GLY A 121 18.61 9.17 4.96
CA GLY A 121 17.50 10.09 5.18
C GLY A 121 17.06 10.77 3.88
N ALA A 122 17.98 11.34 3.10
CA ALA A 122 17.64 11.99 1.84
C ALA A 122 17.05 11.00 0.83
N ALA A 123 17.64 9.81 0.68
CA ALA A 123 17.15 8.75 -0.21
C ALA A 123 15.73 8.31 0.17
N THR A 124 15.45 8.10 1.46
CA THR A 124 14.10 7.75 1.91
C THR A 124 13.10 8.91 1.79
N ALA A 125 13.55 10.16 1.85
CA ALA A 125 12.69 11.32 1.67
C ALA A 125 12.16 11.44 0.23
N ILE A 126 13.01 11.16 -0.77
CA ILE A 126 12.70 11.29 -2.21
C ILE A 126 12.33 9.96 -2.89
N SER A 127 12.28 8.85 -2.16
CA SER A 127 11.89 7.56 -2.74
C SER A 127 10.42 7.58 -3.16
N VAL A 128 10.17 7.38 -4.46
CA VAL A 128 8.80 7.38 -5.02
C VAL A 128 7.92 6.34 -4.37
N SER A 129 8.41 5.12 -4.15
CA SER A 129 7.62 4.09 -3.48
C SER A 129 7.19 4.57 -2.09
N LEU A 130 8.11 5.13 -1.30
CA LEU A 130 7.77 5.65 0.03
C LEU A 130 6.81 6.84 -0.05
N ILE A 131 6.96 7.72 -1.03
CA ILE A 131 6.04 8.87 -1.23
C ILE A 131 4.65 8.38 -1.61
N PHE A 132 4.54 7.58 -2.68
CA PHE A 132 3.27 7.06 -3.21
C PHE A 132 2.44 6.42 -2.11
N TYR A 133 2.99 5.44 -1.39
CA TYR A 133 2.25 4.77 -0.32
C TYR A 133 2.00 5.64 0.92
N SER A 134 2.72 6.76 1.08
CA SER A 134 2.41 7.75 2.12
C SER A 134 1.18 8.59 1.78
N GLN A 135 0.77 8.66 0.51
CA GLN A 135 -0.35 9.50 0.09
C GLN A 135 -1.71 8.78 0.17
N PHE A 136 -1.71 7.50 0.49
CA PHE A 136 -2.94 6.72 0.69
C PHE A 136 -3.19 6.40 2.16
N VAL A 137 -4.47 6.25 2.53
CA VAL A 137 -4.92 5.77 3.84
C VAL A 137 -4.74 4.24 3.91
N ARG A 138 -3.49 3.76 3.92
CA ARG A 138 -3.14 2.34 3.94
C ARG A 138 -1.96 2.07 4.87
N MET A 139 -1.90 0.91 5.53
CA MET A 139 -0.86 0.61 6.52
C MET A 139 0.60 0.69 6.02
N PHE A 140 0.81 0.70 4.70
CA PHE A 140 2.12 0.85 4.08
C PHE A 140 2.84 2.15 4.44
N ASN A 141 2.12 3.22 4.81
CA ASN A 141 2.71 4.51 5.16
C ASN A 141 3.48 4.50 6.51
N ALA A 142 3.08 3.67 7.47
CA ALA A 142 3.65 3.62 8.82
C ALA A 142 4.70 2.51 8.99
N GLN A 143 4.67 1.48 8.14
CA GLN A 143 5.52 0.30 8.30
C GLN A 143 7.02 0.56 8.09
N PRO A 144 7.46 1.32 7.06
CA PRO A 144 8.87 1.68 6.92
C PRO A 144 9.46 2.40 8.14
N LEU A 145 8.66 3.26 8.79
CA LEU A 145 9.01 3.95 10.03
C LEU A 145 9.25 2.92 11.16
N LEU A 146 8.31 1.99 11.36
CA LEU A 146 8.39 0.99 12.43
C LEU A 146 9.56 0.03 12.23
N VAL A 147 9.85 -0.36 10.99
CA VAL A 147 11.07 -1.14 10.66
C VAL A 147 12.33 -0.37 11.00
N CYS A 148 12.42 0.91 10.61
CA CYS A 148 13.58 1.73 10.93
C CYS A 148 13.77 1.87 12.44
N LEU A 149 12.68 2.11 13.19
CA LEU A 149 12.71 2.21 14.65
C LEU A 149 13.15 0.89 15.31
N SER A 150 12.56 -0.23 14.89
CA SER A 150 12.90 -1.56 15.40
C SER A 150 14.37 -1.85 15.18
N VAL A 151 14.85 -1.77 13.94
CA VAL A 151 16.25 -2.09 13.60
C VAL A 151 17.23 -1.11 14.25
N TYR A 152 16.90 0.19 14.32
CA TYR A 152 17.75 1.18 15.00
C TYR A 152 17.91 0.88 16.49
N TRP A 153 16.82 0.60 17.21
CA TRP A 153 16.89 0.26 18.62
C TRP A 153 17.49 -1.12 18.85
N PHE A 154 17.25 -2.08 17.96
CA PHE A 154 17.87 -3.40 17.98
C PHE A 154 19.40 -3.28 17.90
N LEU A 155 19.94 -2.55 16.92
CA LEU A 155 21.39 -2.30 16.81
C LEU A 155 21.96 -1.59 18.05
N LYS A 156 21.24 -0.60 18.60
CA LYS A 156 21.62 0.04 19.87
C LYS A 156 21.59 -0.92 21.05
N ALA A 157 20.61 -1.81 21.13
CA ALA A 157 20.47 -2.81 22.16
C ALA A 157 21.62 -3.83 22.09
N LEU A 158 21.98 -4.25 20.89
CA LEU A 158 23.15 -5.11 20.64
C LEU A 158 24.46 -4.45 21.08
N ARG A 159 24.63 -3.15 20.82
CA ARG A 159 25.85 -2.42 21.20
C ARG A 159 25.94 -2.17 22.71
N THR A 160 24.83 -1.80 23.35
CA THR A 160 24.84 -1.24 24.72
C THR A 160 24.26 -2.15 25.78
N ASN A 161 23.50 -3.18 25.37
CA ASN A 161 22.75 -4.10 26.23
C ASN A 161 21.85 -3.41 27.29
N GLN A 162 21.37 -2.18 27.01
CA GLN A 162 20.48 -1.47 27.91
C GLN A 162 19.03 -1.95 27.74
N PRO A 163 18.29 -2.20 28.84
CA PRO A 163 16.93 -2.76 28.79
C PRO A 163 15.93 -1.88 28.02
N LYS A 164 16.09 -0.55 28.08
CA LYS A 164 15.20 0.38 27.37
C LYS A 164 15.22 0.19 25.85
N TYR A 165 16.37 -0.15 25.25
CA TYR A 165 16.44 -0.35 23.80
C TYR A 165 15.85 -1.70 23.39
N TRP A 166 16.00 -2.73 24.23
CA TRP A 166 15.26 -3.99 24.05
C TRP A 166 13.75 -3.76 24.12
N LEU A 167 13.28 -2.99 25.11
CA LEU A 167 11.87 -2.64 25.25
C LEU A 167 11.36 -1.87 24.03
N PHE A 168 12.08 -0.84 23.57
CA PHE A 168 11.66 -0.08 22.39
C PHE A 168 11.65 -0.91 21.11
N THR A 169 12.58 -1.87 20.96
CA THR A 169 12.57 -2.84 19.85
C THR A 169 11.31 -3.71 19.91
N GLY A 170 11.00 -4.29 21.09
CA GLY A 170 9.81 -5.12 21.29
C GLY A 170 8.50 -4.36 21.05
N LEU A 171 8.41 -3.10 21.50
CA LEU A 171 7.25 -2.24 21.26
C LEU A 171 7.10 -1.86 19.78
N ALA A 172 8.20 -1.52 19.09
CA ALA A 172 8.16 -1.23 17.65
C ALA A 172 7.68 -2.44 16.85
N ASN A 173 8.15 -3.64 17.18
CA ASN A 173 7.70 -4.89 16.56
C ASN A 173 6.24 -5.21 16.89
N LEU A 174 5.77 -4.96 18.11
CA LEU A 174 4.36 -5.18 18.50
C LEU A 174 3.43 -4.25 17.72
N VAL A 175 3.72 -2.95 17.71
CA VAL A 175 2.96 -1.97 16.94
C VAL A 175 3.04 -2.30 15.44
N GLY A 176 4.23 -2.67 14.96
CA GLY A 176 4.46 -3.14 13.59
C GLY A 176 3.57 -4.30 13.22
N PHE A 177 3.51 -5.34 14.05
CA PHE A 177 2.67 -6.53 13.84
C PHE A 177 1.18 -6.21 13.85
N TYR A 178 0.72 -5.35 14.77
CA TYR A 178 -0.69 -4.98 14.87
C TYR A 178 -1.17 -4.01 13.78
N ILE A 179 -0.25 -3.38 13.05
CA ILE A 179 -0.57 -2.60 11.84
C ILE A 179 -0.40 -3.48 10.58
N TYR A 180 0.56 -4.41 10.59
CA TYR A 180 0.91 -5.22 9.43
C TYR A 180 1.46 -6.59 9.86
N VAL A 181 0.67 -7.63 9.61
CA VAL A 181 0.94 -8.99 10.11
C VAL A 181 2.31 -9.54 9.70
N PHE A 182 2.82 -9.16 8.53
CA PHE A 182 4.12 -9.61 8.02
C PHE A 182 5.33 -9.03 8.78
N SER A 183 5.13 -8.06 9.67
CA SER A 183 6.18 -7.60 10.60
C SER A 183 6.65 -8.70 11.56
N ILE A 184 5.91 -9.82 11.67
CA ILE A 184 6.41 -11.03 12.33
C ILE A 184 7.72 -11.55 11.71
N PHE A 185 7.90 -11.43 10.39
CA PHE A 185 9.14 -11.88 9.72
C PHE A 185 10.33 -11.00 10.11
N LEU A 186 10.12 -9.70 10.28
CA LEU A 186 11.16 -8.79 10.77
C LEU A 186 11.62 -9.20 12.17
N PHE A 187 10.67 -9.41 13.09
CA PHE A 187 10.96 -9.85 14.46
C PHE A 187 11.72 -11.18 14.48
N CYS A 188 11.23 -12.18 13.74
CA CYS A 188 11.91 -13.48 13.63
C CYS A 188 13.33 -13.33 13.09
N ALA A 189 13.55 -12.46 12.09
CA ALA A 189 14.87 -12.20 11.54
C ALA A 189 15.82 -11.53 12.55
N GLU A 190 15.34 -10.58 13.34
CA GLU A 190 16.10 -9.95 14.43
C GLU A 190 16.54 -10.99 15.48
N ILE A 191 15.64 -11.90 15.89
CA ILE A 191 15.96 -12.98 16.83
C ILE A 191 17.00 -13.95 16.24
N VAL A 192 16.86 -14.34 14.97
CA VAL A 192 17.85 -15.20 14.30
C VAL A 192 19.21 -14.51 14.23
N VAL A 193 19.26 -13.22 13.90
CA VAL A 193 20.50 -12.42 13.90
C VAL A 193 21.13 -12.35 15.29
N LEU A 194 20.32 -12.14 16.32
CA LEU A 194 20.76 -12.13 17.72
C LEU A 194 21.47 -13.44 18.08
N ILE A 195 20.87 -14.58 17.70
CA ILE A 195 21.42 -15.92 17.99
C ILE A 195 22.68 -16.19 17.16
N ILE A 196 22.64 -15.97 15.84
CA ILE A 196 23.72 -16.37 14.92
C ILE A 196 24.94 -15.44 15.00
N ILE A 197 24.74 -14.13 14.91
CA ILE A 197 25.85 -13.15 14.82
C ILE A 197 26.40 -12.84 16.20
N TYR A 198 25.51 -12.63 17.18
CA TYR A 198 25.91 -12.15 18.49
C TYR A 198 26.09 -13.28 19.51
N ARG A 199 25.81 -14.54 19.12
CA ARG A 199 26.03 -15.77 19.91
C ARG A 199 25.64 -15.60 21.36
N VAL A 200 24.48 -14.96 21.54
CA VAL A 200 24.00 -14.54 22.83
C VAL A 200 23.71 -15.79 23.66
N ASP A 201 24.42 -15.94 24.76
CA ASP A 201 24.17 -17.02 25.72
C ASP A 201 22.74 -16.89 26.24
N LEU A 202 21.86 -17.77 25.75
CA LEU A 202 20.43 -17.75 26.08
C LEU A 202 20.17 -17.82 27.59
N LYS A 203 21.11 -18.39 28.38
CA LYS A 203 21.01 -18.43 29.84
C LYS A 203 21.31 -17.09 30.52
N LYS A 204 22.04 -16.18 29.85
CA LYS A 204 22.46 -14.87 30.39
C LYS A 204 21.63 -13.69 29.88
N TYR A 205 20.89 -13.87 28.78
CA TYR A 205 20.18 -12.79 28.10
C TYR A 205 18.68 -13.04 28.01
N ALA A 206 18.02 -13.10 29.18
CA ALA A 206 16.57 -13.06 29.26
C ALA A 206 15.99 -11.71 28.78
N ARG A 207 16.78 -10.63 28.80
CA ARG A 207 16.34 -9.25 28.50
C ARG A 207 15.61 -9.08 27.15
N PRO A 208 16.16 -9.50 25.99
CA PRO A 208 15.45 -9.41 24.71
C PRO A 208 14.12 -10.17 24.72
N PHE A 209 14.08 -11.35 25.33
CA PHE A 209 12.87 -12.17 25.40
C PHE A 209 11.83 -11.58 26.35
N ILE A 210 12.24 -11.12 27.54
CA ILE A 210 11.37 -10.45 28.51
C ILE A 210 10.78 -9.17 27.91
N ALA A 211 11.62 -8.35 27.26
CA ALA A 211 11.19 -7.13 26.60
C ALA A 211 10.21 -7.38 25.44
N SER A 212 10.23 -8.59 24.86
CA SER A 212 9.35 -9.02 23.77
C SER A 212 8.11 -9.79 24.25
N ILE A 213 7.89 -9.96 25.57
CA ILE A 213 6.67 -10.61 26.11
C ILE A 213 5.40 -9.96 25.54
N PRO A 214 5.25 -8.62 25.50
CA PRO A 214 4.06 -8.00 24.90
C PRO A 214 3.86 -8.37 23.44
N PHE A 215 4.95 -8.47 22.67
CA PHE A 215 4.91 -8.95 21.28
C PHE A 215 4.40 -10.38 21.19
N PHE A 216 4.95 -11.30 22.00
CA PHE A 216 4.52 -12.70 22.00
C PHE A 216 3.05 -12.87 22.39
N ILE A 217 2.56 -12.12 23.38
CA ILE A 217 1.13 -12.11 23.76
C ILE A 217 0.29 -11.62 22.57
N GLY A 218 0.71 -10.53 21.94
CA GLY A 218 0.05 -9.98 20.76
C GLY A 218 -0.05 -10.95 19.59
N VAL A 219 1.07 -11.62 19.27
CA VAL A 219 1.11 -12.68 18.26
C VAL A 219 0.21 -13.84 18.64
N ALA A 220 0.22 -14.29 19.90
CA ALA A 220 -0.62 -15.38 20.36
C ALA A 220 -2.13 -15.08 20.21
N ILE A 221 -2.53 -13.81 20.33
CA ILE A 221 -3.92 -13.38 20.14
C ILE A 221 -4.30 -13.38 18.66
N TRP A 222 -3.46 -12.79 17.79
CA TRP A 222 -3.87 -12.52 16.40
C TRP A 222 -3.45 -13.58 15.38
N LEU A 223 -2.34 -14.28 15.60
CA LEU A 223 -1.82 -15.26 14.66
C LEU A 223 -2.80 -16.42 14.40
N PRO A 224 -3.49 -17.00 15.39
CA PRO A 224 -4.49 -18.04 15.14
C PRO A 224 -5.64 -17.56 14.25
N ILE A 225 -6.09 -16.30 14.45
CA ILE A 225 -7.13 -15.68 13.62
C ILE A 225 -6.62 -15.55 12.18
N THR A 226 -5.37 -15.08 12.02
CA THR A 226 -4.74 -14.92 10.70
C THR A 226 -4.63 -16.25 9.96
N LEU A 227 -4.16 -17.30 10.64
CA LEU A 227 -4.00 -18.63 10.05
C LEU A 227 -5.35 -19.24 9.66
N SER A 228 -6.36 -19.14 10.53
CA SER A 228 -7.71 -19.61 10.24
C SER A 228 -8.30 -18.94 9.00
N ARG A 229 -8.06 -17.63 8.81
CA ARG A 229 -8.50 -16.91 7.61
C ARG A 229 -7.69 -17.26 6.38
N TYR A 230 -6.38 -17.40 6.51
CA TYR A 230 -5.55 -17.85 5.40
C TYR A 230 -6.03 -19.20 4.85
N GLU A 231 -6.36 -20.15 5.73
CA GLU A 231 -6.92 -21.45 5.34
C GLU A 231 -8.29 -21.33 4.67
N GLN A 232 -9.18 -20.47 5.17
CA GLN A 232 -10.51 -20.25 4.56
C GLN A 232 -10.44 -19.60 3.17
N MET A 233 -9.44 -18.75 2.94
CA MET A 233 -9.23 -18.07 1.66
C MET A 233 -8.34 -18.85 0.69
N ALA A 234 -7.79 -19.99 1.12
CA ALA A 234 -6.95 -20.84 0.29
C ALA A 234 -7.78 -21.39 -0.88
N GLY A 235 -7.49 -20.93 -2.09
CA GLY A 235 -8.15 -21.36 -3.33
C GLY A 235 -9.15 -20.37 -3.93
N THR A 236 -9.54 -19.30 -3.23
CA THR A 236 -10.51 -18.29 -3.71
C THR A 236 -9.90 -16.92 -3.95
N PHE A 237 -8.59 -16.77 -3.76
CA PHE A 237 -7.91 -15.49 -3.85
C PHE A 237 -7.47 -15.20 -5.29
N TRP A 238 -7.52 -13.93 -5.66
CA TRP A 238 -7.23 -13.43 -7.01
C TRP A 238 -5.74 -13.37 -7.37
N ILE A 239 -4.84 -13.58 -6.41
CA ILE A 239 -3.38 -13.47 -6.62
C ILE A 239 -2.87 -14.78 -7.24
N SER A 240 -2.10 -14.66 -8.32
CA SER A 240 -1.48 -15.81 -8.99
C SER A 240 -0.38 -16.47 -8.12
N PRO A 241 -0.07 -17.76 -8.34
CA PRO A 241 1.10 -18.40 -7.75
C PRO A 241 2.39 -17.65 -8.11
N LEU A 242 3.42 -17.81 -7.27
CA LEU A 242 4.72 -17.17 -7.42
C LEU A 242 5.36 -17.43 -8.78
N LYS A 243 5.70 -16.36 -9.50
CA LYS A 243 6.45 -16.40 -10.77
C LYS A 243 7.84 -15.82 -10.59
N TRP A 244 8.76 -16.19 -11.48
CA TRP A 244 10.13 -15.65 -11.46
C TRP A 244 10.16 -14.13 -11.72
N PHE A 245 9.19 -13.61 -12.47
CA PHE A 245 9.09 -12.19 -12.79
C PHE A 245 8.68 -11.34 -11.57
N ASP A 246 7.97 -11.91 -10.58
CA ASP A 246 7.56 -11.22 -9.35
C ASP A 246 8.79 -10.64 -8.61
N TYR A 247 9.92 -11.35 -8.64
CA TYR A 247 11.18 -10.85 -8.07
C TYR A 247 11.72 -9.61 -8.79
N ILE A 248 11.56 -9.53 -10.11
CA ILE A 248 11.97 -8.37 -10.90
C ILE A 248 11.07 -7.19 -10.60
N GLU A 249 9.76 -7.41 -10.51
CA GLU A 249 8.78 -6.38 -10.15
C GLU A 249 9.05 -5.82 -8.75
N VAL A 250 9.36 -6.69 -7.78
CA VAL A 250 9.79 -6.27 -6.44
C VAL A 250 11.08 -5.44 -6.52
N LEU A 251 12.09 -5.88 -7.27
CA LEU A 251 13.35 -5.13 -7.40
C LEU A 251 13.12 -3.74 -8.00
N PHE A 252 12.26 -3.61 -9.02
CA PHE A 252 11.93 -2.32 -9.63
C PHE A 252 11.12 -1.44 -8.67
N THR A 253 10.17 -2.02 -7.95
CA THR A 253 9.35 -1.29 -6.96
C THR A 253 10.20 -0.78 -5.79
N VAL A 254 11.17 -1.58 -5.33
CA VAL A 254 12.04 -1.23 -4.19
C VAL A 254 13.20 -0.33 -4.62
N GLY A 255 13.63 -0.33 -5.88
CA GLY A 255 14.63 0.65 -6.35
C GLY A 255 14.00 1.97 -6.75
N THR A 256 13.43 2.07 -7.96
CA THR A 256 12.87 3.32 -8.47
C THR A 256 11.44 3.60 -8.02
N GLY A 257 10.63 2.57 -7.74
CA GLY A 257 9.25 2.76 -7.27
C GLY A 257 8.23 3.07 -8.35
N THR A 258 8.66 3.09 -9.61
CA THR A 258 7.83 3.38 -10.79
C THR A 258 7.61 2.13 -11.61
N ASP A 259 6.41 2.04 -12.17
CA ASP A 259 6.03 0.95 -13.04
C ASP A 259 6.56 1.18 -14.47
N PHE A 260 7.84 0.91 -14.71
CA PHE A 260 8.42 0.92 -16.06
C PHE A 260 8.05 -0.35 -16.87
N ARG A 261 6.87 -0.95 -16.65
CA ARG A 261 6.42 -2.15 -17.37
C ARG A 261 6.45 -1.97 -18.89
N ASN A 262 6.08 -0.80 -19.40
CA ASN A 262 6.14 -0.50 -20.83
C ASN A 262 7.58 -0.20 -21.33
N HIS A 263 8.53 0.00 -20.42
CA HIS A 263 9.90 0.42 -20.70
C HIS A 263 10.92 -0.39 -19.87
N HIS A 264 10.86 -1.73 -19.94
CA HIS A 264 11.70 -2.62 -19.11
C HIS A 264 13.20 -2.33 -19.18
N LEU A 265 13.73 -1.91 -20.34
CA LEU A 265 15.13 -1.53 -20.49
C LEU A 265 15.47 -0.29 -19.65
N LEU A 266 14.64 0.75 -19.73
CA LEU A 266 14.81 1.97 -18.93
C LEU A 266 14.70 1.61 -17.44
N GLY A 267 13.68 0.86 -17.05
CA GLY A 267 13.49 0.37 -15.69
C GLY A 267 14.71 -0.39 -15.17
N GLY A 268 15.28 -1.28 -15.98
CA GLY A 268 16.52 -1.98 -15.66
C GLY A 268 17.69 -1.02 -15.45
N LEU A 269 17.92 -0.09 -16.37
CA LEU A 269 19.02 0.87 -16.31
C LEU A 269 18.95 1.75 -15.06
N VAL A 270 17.78 2.31 -14.72
CA VAL A 270 17.64 3.19 -13.55
C VAL A 270 17.72 2.42 -12.23
N ASN A 271 17.48 1.10 -12.22
CA ASN A 271 17.64 0.23 -11.04
C ASN A 271 19.07 -0.31 -10.84
N LEU A 272 19.94 -0.27 -11.87
CA LEU A 272 21.35 -0.70 -11.77
C LEU A 272 22.13 -0.11 -10.58
N PRO A 273 22.06 1.19 -10.25
CA PRO A 273 22.87 1.73 -9.15
C PRO A 273 22.42 1.17 -7.79
N PHE A 274 21.14 0.82 -7.63
CA PHE A 274 20.65 0.18 -6.41
C PHE A 274 21.13 -1.26 -6.29
N ILE A 275 21.09 -2.01 -7.40
CA ILE A 275 21.56 -3.41 -7.45
C ILE A 275 23.07 -3.48 -7.20
N ILE A 276 23.87 -2.71 -7.95
CA ILE A 276 25.33 -2.69 -7.81
C ILE A 276 25.72 -2.23 -6.40
N GLY A 277 25.10 -1.13 -5.92
CA GLY A 277 25.28 -0.67 -4.55
C GLY A 277 24.97 -1.77 -3.54
N SER A 278 23.86 -2.49 -3.70
CA SER A 278 23.46 -3.54 -2.75
C SER A 278 24.43 -4.71 -2.75
N ILE A 279 24.91 -5.16 -3.92
CA ILE A 279 25.94 -6.22 -4.03
C ILE A 279 27.22 -5.79 -3.31
N LEU A 280 27.66 -4.55 -3.54
CA LEU A 280 28.83 -3.99 -2.85
C LEU A 280 28.59 -3.89 -1.34
N GLY A 281 27.40 -3.48 -0.89
CA GLY A 281 27.03 -3.40 0.51
C GLY A 281 27.01 -4.78 1.19
N ILE A 282 26.46 -5.79 0.50
CA ILE A 282 26.49 -7.18 0.94
C ILE A 282 27.93 -7.66 1.10
N SER A 283 28.85 -7.28 0.20
CA SER A 283 30.27 -7.63 0.36
C SER A 283 30.89 -7.08 1.66
N GLN A 284 30.41 -5.90 2.12
CA GLN A 284 30.88 -5.28 3.36
C GLN A 284 30.37 -5.97 4.62
N SER A 285 29.34 -6.81 4.53
CA SER A 285 28.84 -7.62 5.66
C SER A 285 29.93 -8.54 6.25
N ARG A 286 30.94 -8.90 5.46
CA ARG A 286 32.08 -9.72 5.93
C ARG A 286 32.94 -8.97 6.94
N PHE A 287 32.95 -7.65 6.89
CA PHE A 287 33.84 -6.80 7.70
C PHE A 287 33.12 -6.08 8.84
N ASP A 288 31.82 -5.76 8.71
CA ASP A 288 31.05 -5.05 9.73
C ASP A 288 29.82 -5.85 10.20
N LYS A 289 29.69 -6.04 11.51
CA LYS A 289 28.57 -6.78 12.12
C LYS A 289 27.22 -6.08 11.96
N ASN A 290 27.17 -4.74 11.95
CA ASN A 290 25.92 -4.00 11.76
C ASN A 290 25.41 -4.18 10.33
N ILE A 291 26.31 -4.06 9.35
CA ILE A 291 25.97 -4.29 7.93
C ILE A 291 25.55 -5.75 7.73
N ARG A 292 26.23 -6.70 8.37
CA ARG A 292 25.85 -8.12 8.36
C ARG A 292 24.46 -8.37 8.95
N SER A 293 24.13 -7.68 10.04
CA SER A 293 22.82 -7.79 10.67
C SER A 293 21.71 -7.29 9.75
N ILE A 294 21.89 -6.13 9.11
CA ILE A 294 20.93 -5.59 8.12
C ILE A 294 20.78 -6.54 6.94
N PHE A 295 21.88 -7.03 6.38
CA PHE A 295 21.84 -7.98 5.28
C PHE A 295 21.08 -9.26 5.65
N LEU A 296 21.38 -9.87 6.79
CA LEU A 296 20.68 -11.08 7.23
C LEU A 296 19.21 -10.81 7.54
N ILE A 297 18.86 -9.66 8.13
CA ILE A 297 17.46 -9.29 8.35
C ILE A 297 16.72 -9.22 7.00
N LEU A 298 17.27 -8.47 6.05
CA LEU A 298 16.68 -8.33 4.72
C LEU A 298 16.55 -9.69 4.02
N LEU A 299 17.60 -10.50 4.04
CA LEU A 299 17.60 -11.83 3.44
C LEU A 299 16.56 -12.76 4.07
N LEU A 300 16.48 -12.80 5.40
CA LEU A 300 15.55 -13.67 6.11
C LEU A 300 14.10 -13.26 5.87
N VAL A 301 13.80 -11.95 5.85
CA VAL A 301 12.46 -11.46 5.50
C VAL A 301 12.09 -11.87 4.08
N LEU A 302 12.98 -11.65 3.11
CA LEU A 302 12.75 -12.05 1.72
C LEU A 302 12.56 -13.58 1.60
N CYS A 303 13.38 -14.38 2.28
CA CYS A 303 13.21 -15.84 2.32
C CYS A 303 11.87 -16.24 2.94
N SER A 304 11.42 -15.59 4.02
CA SER A 304 10.11 -15.84 4.63
C SER A 304 8.97 -15.55 3.67
N PHE A 305 9.02 -14.42 2.96
CA PHE A 305 8.06 -14.10 1.90
C PHE A 305 8.09 -15.14 0.78
N THR A 306 9.28 -15.62 0.36
CA THR A 306 9.39 -16.67 -0.66
C THR A 306 8.74 -17.95 -0.18
N ILE A 307 9.04 -18.38 1.05
CA ILE A 307 8.50 -19.62 1.63
C ILE A 307 6.98 -19.56 1.68
N VAL A 308 6.40 -18.48 2.23
CA VAL A 308 4.95 -18.33 2.28
C VAL A 308 4.34 -18.23 0.88
N SER A 309 5.04 -17.59 -0.06
CA SER A 309 4.57 -17.51 -1.45
C SER A 309 4.56 -18.86 -2.18
N LEU A 310 5.44 -19.79 -1.79
CA LEU A 310 5.50 -21.15 -2.33
C LEU A 310 4.40 -22.06 -1.76
N MET A 311 3.78 -21.68 -0.64
CA MET A 311 2.69 -22.44 0.00
C MET A 311 1.31 -22.19 -0.62
N GLY A 312 1.21 -21.30 -1.61
CA GLY A 312 -0.03 -20.98 -2.27
C GLY A 312 0.13 -19.85 -3.28
N GLN A 313 -0.15 -18.63 -2.83
CA GLN A 313 -0.19 -17.44 -3.69
C GLN A 313 1.04 -16.57 -3.51
N SER A 314 1.39 -15.82 -4.55
CA SER A 314 2.52 -14.91 -4.50
C SER A 314 2.29 -13.75 -3.53
N PHE A 315 2.98 -13.74 -2.39
CA PHE A 315 3.13 -12.54 -1.56
C PHE A 315 4.33 -11.69 -1.98
N MET A 316 5.00 -12.03 -3.10
CA MET A 316 6.07 -11.26 -3.70
C MET A 316 5.53 -10.09 -4.52
N LEU A 317 4.77 -9.21 -3.86
CA LEU A 317 4.27 -7.98 -4.43
C LEU A 317 5.03 -6.79 -3.85
N GLY A 318 5.38 -5.82 -4.70
CA GLY A 318 6.16 -4.65 -4.29
C GLY A 318 5.56 -3.89 -3.10
N ARG A 319 4.23 -3.78 -3.04
CA ARG A 319 3.49 -3.17 -1.92
C ARG A 319 3.73 -3.88 -0.58
N TYR A 320 3.88 -5.20 -0.58
CA TYR A 320 4.09 -5.96 0.66
C TYR A 320 5.53 -5.89 1.18
N LEU A 321 6.49 -5.54 0.32
CA LEU A 321 7.90 -5.47 0.69
C LEU A 321 8.40 -4.03 0.90
N ILE A 322 7.54 -3.03 0.76
CA ILE A 322 7.95 -1.63 0.95
C ILE A 322 8.45 -1.33 2.37
N PHE A 323 7.97 -2.07 3.37
CA PHE A 323 8.39 -1.87 4.76
C PHE A 323 9.89 -2.12 5.00
N ILE A 324 10.54 -2.98 4.20
CA ILE A 324 11.99 -3.25 4.28
C ILE A 324 12.83 -2.36 3.35
N LEU A 325 12.21 -1.47 2.58
CA LEU A 325 12.88 -0.57 1.64
C LEU A 325 14.02 0.27 2.29
N PRO A 326 13.87 0.85 3.49
CA PRO A 326 14.98 1.55 4.13
C PRO A 326 16.21 0.67 4.38
N LEU A 327 16.03 -0.63 4.63
CA LEU A 327 17.12 -1.58 4.82
C LEU A 327 17.83 -1.87 3.50
N TYR A 328 17.07 -2.02 2.41
CA TYR A 328 17.62 -2.14 1.05
C TYR A 328 18.45 -0.90 0.66
N LEU A 329 17.91 0.31 0.86
CA LEU A 329 18.62 1.56 0.61
C LEU A 329 19.87 1.70 1.49
N THR A 330 19.86 1.15 2.71
CA THR A 330 21.05 1.12 3.57
C THR A 330 22.16 0.28 2.93
N LEU A 331 21.87 -0.91 2.41
CA LEU A 331 22.87 -1.73 1.72
C LEU A 331 23.38 -1.05 0.44
N ALA A 332 22.47 -0.49 -0.36
CA ALA A 332 22.82 0.21 -1.59
C ALA A 332 23.79 1.37 -1.35
N THR A 333 23.49 2.21 -0.37
CA THR A 333 24.29 3.39 -0.02
C THR A 333 25.63 3.00 0.61
N VAL A 334 25.64 2.05 1.56
CA VAL A 334 26.88 1.50 2.15
C VAL A 334 27.81 0.94 1.08
N GLY A 335 27.27 0.23 0.10
CA GLY A 335 28.08 -0.37 -0.96
C GLY A 335 28.81 0.67 -1.79
N TRP A 336 28.12 1.72 -2.25
CA TRP A 336 28.78 2.83 -2.94
C TRP A 336 29.82 3.52 -2.07
N PHE A 337 29.52 3.72 -0.77
CA PHE A 337 30.48 4.30 0.17
C PHE A 337 31.75 3.50 0.34
N SER A 338 31.67 2.17 0.19
CA SER A 338 32.81 1.27 0.35
C SER A 338 33.80 1.31 -0.82
N VAL A 339 33.42 1.92 -1.95
CA VAL A 339 34.28 2.02 -3.14
C VAL A 339 35.46 2.95 -2.85
N LYS A 340 36.68 2.37 -2.87
CA LYS A 340 37.93 3.09 -2.58
C LYS A 340 38.26 4.17 -3.61
N ASN A 341 38.01 3.90 -4.89
CA ASN A 341 38.26 4.87 -5.95
C ASN A 341 37.18 5.96 -5.92
N VAL A 342 37.60 7.18 -5.60
CA VAL A 342 36.70 8.34 -5.44
C VAL A 342 35.88 8.62 -6.70
N ARG A 343 36.44 8.41 -7.90
CA ARG A 343 35.72 8.62 -9.16
C ARG A 343 34.55 7.64 -9.29
N TRP A 344 34.80 6.35 -9.14
CA TRP A 344 33.76 5.32 -9.22
C TRP A 344 32.71 5.43 -8.11
N ARG A 345 33.14 5.77 -6.89
CA ARG A 345 32.22 6.07 -5.79
C ARG A 345 31.28 7.21 -6.14
N ASN A 346 31.83 8.35 -6.59
CA ASN A 346 31.04 9.53 -6.89
C ASN A 346 30.13 9.29 -8.10
N LEU A 347 30.61 8.62 -9.14
CA LEU A 347 29.80 8.23 -10.31
C LEU A 347 28.61 7.37 -9.88
N GLY A 348 28.82 6.36 -9.04
CA GLY A 348 27.73 5.51 -8.57
C GLY A 348 26.72 6.23 -7.68
N LEU A 349 27.18 7.11 -6.78
CA LEU A 349 26.30 7.94 -5.96
C LEU A 349 25.51 8.94 -6.81
N VAL A 350 26.14 9.60 -7.79
CA VAL A 350 25.47 10.49 -8.74
C VAL A 350 24.43 9.72 -9.54
N PHE A 351 24.76 8.52 -10.01
CA PHE A 351 23.82 7.70 -10.77
C PHE A 351 22.63 7.24 -9.90
N LEU A 352 22.88 6.82 -8.65
CA LEU A 352 21.83 6.50 -7.68
C LEU A 352 20.89 7.69 -7.47
N THR A 353 21.45 8.88 -7.21
CA THR A 353 20.67 10.12 -7.03
C THR A 353 19.89 10.48 -8.30
N PHE A 354 20.53 10.39 -9.47
CA PHE A 354 19.90 10.66 -10.76
C PHE A 354 18.70 9.72 -11.02
N SER A 355 18.84 8.42 -10.76
CA SER A 355 17.74 7.47 -10.87
C SER A 355 16.56 7.82 -9.95
N MET A 356 16.84 8.26 -8.71
CA MET A 356 15.79 8.69 -7.79
C MET A 356 15.09 9.97 -8.26
N VAL A 357 15.85 10.95 -8.76
CA VAL A 357 15.30 12.22 -9.26
C VAL A 357 14.49 12.01 -10.54
N ILE A 358 14.96 11.18 -11.48
CA ILE A 358 14.18 10.80 -12.66
C ILE A 358 12.88 10.15 -12.23
N SER A 359 12.94 9.17 -11.32
CA SER A 359 11.76 8.47 -10.85
C SER A 359 10.75 9.44 -10.22
N LEU A 360 11.24 10.35 -9.36
CA LEU A 360 10.43 11.38 -8.73
C LEU A 360 9.80 12.34 -9.74
N SER A 361 10.56 12.71 -10.77
CA SER A 361 10.08 13.61 -11.84
C SER A 361 9.01 12.92 -12.68
N TYR A 362 9.25 11.67 -13.08
CA TYR A 362 8.27 10.82 -13.76
C TYR A 362 6.99 10.69 -12.93
N TYR A 363 7.13 10.46 -11.62
CA TYR A 363 5.99 10.37 -10.72
C TYR A 363 5.12 11.64 -10.71
N TYR A 364 5.69 12.83 -10.57
CA TYR A 364 4.88 14.05 -10.49
C TYR A 364 4.45 14.64 -11.84
N ILE A 365 5.17 14.35 -12.92
CA ILE A 365 4.92 14.97 -14.24
C ILE A 365 4.11 14.05 -15.16
N ASP A 366 4.29 12.73 -15.04
CA ASP A 366 3.77 11.76 -16.01
C ASP A 366 2.69 10.89 -15.37
N TYR A 367 2.99 10.27 -14.22
CA TYR A 367 2.10 9.30 -13.59
C TYR A 367 0.72 9.87 -13.26
N TYR A 368 0.63 11.04 -12.63
CA TYR A 368 -0.66 11.66 -12.31
C TYR A 368 -1.47 12.14 -13.53
N HIS A 369 -0.83 12.30 -14.70
CA HIS A 369 -1.51 12.72 -15.93
C HIS A 369 -2.00 11.52 -16.74
N GLU A 370 -1.26 10.41 -16.70
CA GLU A 370 -1.57 9.20 -17.45
C GLU A 370 -2.40 8.16 -16.66
N HIS A 371 -2.32 8.16 -15.32
CA HIS A 371 -2.87 7.08 -14.49
C HIS A 371 -3.97 7.57 -13.55
N ASP A 372 -5.18 7.02 -13.72
CA ASP A 372 -6.10 6.83 -12.60
C ASP A 372 -5.47 5.84 -11.59
N TYR A 373 -5.94 5.80 -10.33
CA TYR A 373 -5.44 4.84 -9.32
C TYR A 373 -5.39 3.38 -9.86
N TYR A 374 -6.30 3.04 -10.76
CA TYR A 374 -6.42 1.71 -11.36
C TYR A 374 -5.31 1.38 -12.37
N GLY A 375 -4.73 2.39 -13.02
CA GLY A 375 -3.60 2.26 -13.94
C GLY A 375 -2.33 1.71 -13.29
N PHE A 376 -2.10 1.91 -11.98
CA PHE A 376 -0.94 1.35 -11.27
C PHE A 376 -1.11 -0.12 -10.89
N VAL A 377 -2.36 -0.61 -10.79
CA VAL A 377 -2.66 -2.00 -10.40
C VAL A 377 -2.94 -2.87 -11.62
N ARG A 378 -3.43 -2.30 -12.73
CA ARG A 378 -3.56 -2.97 -14.03
C ARG A 378 -3.19 -2.04 -15.19
N PRO A 379 -2.27 -2.47 -16.08
CA PRO A 379 -2.08 -1.82 -17.37
C PRO A 379 -3.25 -2.22 -18.26
N LEU A 380 -4.35 -1.47 -18.19
CA LEU A 380 -5.35 -1.53 -19.25
C LEU A 380 -4.85 -0.64 -20.40
N PRO A 381 -4.84 -1.12 -21.65
CA PRO A 381 -4.44 -0.30 -22.78
C PRO A 381 -5.52 0.74 -23.05
N SER A 382 -5.08 1.98 -23.31
CA SER A 382 -5.84 3.18 -23.68
C SER A 382 -6.60 3.90 -22.57
N SER A 383 -6.13 5.11 -22.25
CA SER A 383 -6.95 6.22 -21.77
C SER A 383 -6.52 7.49 -22.49
N GLU A 384 -7.48 8.39 -22.73
CA GLU A 384 -7.20 9.80 -22.96
C GLU A 384 -6.63 10.42 -21.66
N ASP A 385 -5.74 11.41 -21.78
CA ASP A 385 -5.12 12.12 -20.66
C ASP A 385 -6.19 12.72 -19.71
N GLY A 386 -6.01 12.62 -18.39
CA GLY A 386 -7.04 13.07 -17.43
C GLY A 386 -6.53 13.33 -16.01
N GLU A 387 -7.24 14.19 -15.25
CA GLU A 387 -6.81 14.74 -13.95
C GLU A 387 -6.94 13.78 -12.74
N GLY A 388 -7.15 12.47 -12.93
CA GLY A 388 -7.17 11.48 -11.84
C GLY A 388 -8.38 11.51 -10.88
N HIS A 389 -9.29 12.47 -11.06
CA HIS A 389 -10.48 12.76 -10.24
C HIS A 389 -11.82 12.36 -10.89
N HIS A 390 -11.84 11.27 -11.66
CA HIS A 390 -13.02 10.93 -12.45
C HIS A 390 -14.21 10.44 -11.61
N LEU A 391 -13.99 9.68 -10.54
CA LEU A 391 -15.07 9.14 -9.70
C LEU A 391 -15.70 10.22 -8.81
N SER A 392 -14.91 11.09 -8.19
CA SER A 392 -15.44 12.19 -7.37
C SER A 392 -16.27 13.18 -8.20
N VAL A 393 -15.78 13.54 -9.39
CA VAL A 393 -16.53 14.43 -10.31
C VAL A 393 -17.85 13.77 -10.75
N ILE A 394 -17.83 12.48 -11.11
CA ILE A 394 -19.05 11.77 -11.50
C ILE A 394 -20.01 11.61 -10.31
N ALA A 395 -19.51 11.40 -9.09
CA ALA A 395 -20.35 11.38 -7.89
C ALA A 395 -21.07 12.73 -7.70
N ASP A 396 -20.32 13.84 -7.71
CA ASP A 396 -20.89 15.19 -7.58
C ASP A 396 -21.89 15.52 -8.69
N GLU A 397 -21.60 15.15 -9.94
CA GLU A 397 -22.50 15.38 -11.08
C GLU A 397 -23.78 14.54 -10.98
N VAL A 398 -23.68 13.26 -10.59
CA VAL A 398 -24.85 12.40 -10.40
C VAL A 398 -25.72 12.91 -9.26
N GLU A 399 -25.15 13.26 -8.11
CA GLU A 399 -25.88 13.81 -6.97
C GLU A 399 -26.67 15.08 -7.35
N GLN A 400 -26.09 15.96 -8.18
CA GLN A 400 -26.74 17.19 -8.63
C GLN A 400 -27.92 16.98 -9.59
N HIS A 401 -27.95 15.86 -10.32
CA HIS A 401 -28.99 15.55 -11.31
C HIS A 401 -30.01 14.52 -10.81
N LEU A 402 -29.84 14.01 -9.58
CA LEU A 402 -30.68 12.98 -9.02
C LEU A 402 -32.09 13.50 -8.70
N ILE A 403 -33.13 12.80 -9.17
CA ILE A 403 -34.53 13.10 -8.88
C ILE A 403 -35.00 12.25 -7.69
N GLU A 404 -35.93 12.77 -6.88
CA GLU A 404 -36.50 12.00 -5.77
C GLU A 404 -37.10 10.67 -6.27
N GLY A 405 -36.66 9.56 -5.69
CA GLY A 405 -37.04 8.21 -6.11
C GLY A 405 -36.07 7.53 -7.08
N ASP A 406 -35.10 8.26 -7.63
CA ASP A 406 -34.02 7.68 -8.43
C ASP A 406 -33.11 6.81 -7.57
N VAL A 407 -32.50 5.80 -8.20
CA VAL A 407 -31.49 4.95 -7.57
C VAL A 407 -30.22 4.87 -8.39
N ILE A 408 -29.12 4.49 -7.76
CA ILE A 408 -27.82 4.30 -8.41
C ILE A 408 -27.48 2.82 -8.41
N ILE A 409 -27.09 2.27 -9.56
CA ILE A 409 -26.69 0.88 -9.73
C ILE A 409 -25.28 0.82 -10.32
N HIS A 410 -24.36 0.18 -9.60
CA HIS A 410 -22.99 -0.04 -10.06
C HIS A 410 -22.90 -1.31 -10.90
N TYR A 411 -22.52 -1.14 -12.16
CA TYR A 411 -22.47 -2.22 -13.15
C TYR A 411 -21.20 -2.13 -13.99
N SER A 412 -20.23 -2.99 -13.68
CA SER A 412 -18.96 -3.15 -14.41
C SER A 412 -18.49 -4.59 -14.30
N ASN A 413 -17.33 -4.94 -14.86
CA ASN A 413 -16.66 -6.20 -14.54
C ASN A 413 -16.66 -6.46 -13.02
N PRO A 414 -16.92 -7.70 -12.53
CA PRO A 414 -17.06 -7.98 -11.10
C PRO A 414 -15.96 -7.42 -10.19
N TYR A 415 -14.72 -7.33 -10.67
CA TYR A 415 -13.62 -6.72 -9.91
C TYR A 415 -13.65 -5.18 -9.93
N LEU A 416 -14.09 -4.56 -11.03
CA LEU A 416 -14.13 -3.11 -11.19
C LEU A 416 -15.33 -2.50 -10.47
N ARG A 417 -16.49 -3.15 -10.48
CA ARG A 417 -17.71 -2.56 -9.91
C ARG A 417 -17.59 -2.24 -8.42
N VAL A 418 -16.85 -3.05 -7.67
CA VAL A 418 -16.61 -2.80 -6.24
C VAL A 418 -15.73 -1.57 -6.02
N CYS A 419 -14.84 -1.31 -6.97
CA CYS A 419 -13.98 -0.14 -6.93
C CYS A 419 -14.77 1.16 -7.09
N SER A 420 -15.78 1.19 -7.97
CA SER A 420 -16.70 2.34 -8.07
C SER A 420 -17.69 2.41 -6.91
N PHE A 421 -18.26 1.26 -6.51
CA PHE A 421 -19.34 1.19 -5.52
C PHE A 421 -18.89 1.73 -4.15
N TYR A 422 -17.80 1.22 -3.60
CA TYR A 422 -17.36 1.67 -2.26
C TYR A 422 -16.86 3.10 -2.23
N ALA A 423 -16.26 3.58 -3.33
CA ALA A 423 -15.85 4.96 -3.45
C ALA A 423 -17.07 5.91 -3.49
N MET A 424 -18.10 5.59 -4.28
CA MET A 424 -19.32 6.40 -4.36
C MET A 424 -20.13 6.39 -3.06
N LEU A 425 -20.32 5.22 -2.43
CA LEU A 425 -20.91 5.13 -1.11
C LEU A 425 -20.23 6.07 -0.11
N TRP A 426 -18.91 6.26 -0.24
CA TRP A 426 -18.19 7.18 0.60
C TRP A 426 -18.42 8.64 0.20
N TYR A 427 -18.34 8.97 -1.10
CA TYR A 427 -18.53 10.34 -1.59
C TYR A 427 -19.91 10.88 -1.21
N HIS A 428 -20.96 10.07 -1.40
CA HIS A 428 -22.32 10.39 -0.99
C HIS A 428 -22.59 10.09 0.50
N LYS A 429 -21.58 9.71 1.30
CA LYS A 429 -21.73 9.37 2.73
C LYS A 429 -22.85 8.34 3.04
N ARG A 430 -23.13 7.44 2.10
CA ARG A 430 -24.26 6.48 2.11
C ARG A 430 -25.64 7.14 2.31
N SER A 431 -25.82 8.39 1.86
CA SER A 431 -27.12 9.07 1.93
C SER A 431 -28.04 8.76 0.75
N LEU A 432 -27.51 8.16 -0.32
CA LEU A 432 -28.24 7.83 -1.54
C LEU A 432 -28.53 6.32 -1.65
N PRO A 433 -29.62 5.92 -2.31
CA PRO A 433 -29.93 4.51 -2.56
C PRO A 433 -29.03 3.95 -3.67
N GLU A 434 -27.89 3.39 -3.27
CA GLU A 434 -26.88 2.81 -4.15
C GLU A 434 -26.83 1.28 -4.02
N TYR A 435 -26.76 0.59 -5.16
CA TYR A 435 -26.77 -0.87 -5.22
C TYR A 435 -25.61 -1.41 -6.05
N ILE A 436 -24.98 -2.47 -5.57
CA ILE A 436 -24.11 -3.30 -6.40
C ILE A 436 -24.95 -4.36 -7.10
N TYR A 437 -24.94 -4.37 -8.43
CA TYR A 437 -25.61 -5.40 -9.21
C TYR A 437 -24.68 -6.61 -9.35
N SER A 438 -25.12 -7.81 -8.99
CA SER A 438 -24.38 -9.07 -9.17
C SER A 438 -25.34 -10.25 -9.07
N ARG A 439 -25.51 -11.07 -10.13
CA ARG A 439 -26.38 -12.27 -10.04
C ARG A 439 -25.76 -13.32 -9.14
N GLU A 440 -24.44 -13.45 -9.23
CA GLU A 440 -23.68 -14.32 -8.37
C GLU A 440 -23.38 -13.65 -7.04
N GLU A 441 -23.10 -14.49 -6.04
CA GLU A 441 -22.69 -14.01 -4.74
C GLU A 441 -21.33 -13.31 -4.82
N ILE A 442 -21.27 -12.07 -4.34
CA ILE A 442 -20.04 -11.28 -4.35
C ILE A 442 -18.99 -12.00 -3.51
N ALA A 443 -17.80 -12.21 -4.05
CA ALA A 443 -16.74 -12.86 -3.30
C ALA A 443 -16.28 -11.99 -2.12
N GLN A 444 -15.83 -12.61 -1.02
CA GLN A 444 -15.31 -11.85 0.14
C GLN A 444 -14.11 -10.96 -0.23
N HIS A 445 -13.21 -11.42 -1.10
CA HIS A 445 -12.10 -10.57 -1.55
C HIS A 445 -12.52 -9.40 -2.46
N ASN A 446 -13.77 -9.41 -2.95
CA ASN A 446 -14.42 -8.29 -3.64
C ASN A 446 -15.28 -7.46 -2.66
N GLY A 447 -15.06 -7.65 -1.36
CA GLY A 447 -15.63 -6.79 -0.34
C GLY A 447 -17.03 -7.14 0.12
N ARG A 448 -17.56 -8.34 -0.14
CA ARG A 448 -18.89 -8.75 0.35
C ARG A 448 -19.14 -8.44 1.84
N GLN A 449 -18.11 -8.60 2.67
CA GLN A 449 -18.17 -8.33 4.11
C GLN A 449 -18.42 -6.86 4.48
N TYR A 450 -18.29 -5.93 3.52
CA TYR A 450 -18.51 -4.49 3.71
C TYR A 450 -19.93 -4.02 3.31
N LEU A 451 -20.74 -4.92 2.74
CA LEU A 451 -22.11 -4.62 2.30
C LEU A 451 -23.07 -4.58 3.49
N GLN A 452 -23.96 -3.59 3.51
CA GLN A 452 -25.13 -3.59 4.38
C GLN A 452 -26.27 -4.42 3.74
N PRO A 453 -27.22 -4.93 4.55
CA PRO A 453 -28.40 -5.59 4.03
C PRO A 453 -29.15 -4.69 3.03
N GLY A 454 -29.44 -5.22 1.84
CA GLY A 454 -30.16 -4.51 0.78
C GLY A 454 -29.27 -3.76 -0.22
N GLU A 455 -27.97 -3.57 0.04
CA GLU A 455 -27.04 -2.90 -0.90
C GLU A 455 -26.65 -3.78 -2.10
N TRP A 456 -27.03 -5.05 -2.12
CA TRP A 456 -26.74 -6.00 -3.19
C TRP A 456 -28.04 -6.51 -3.82
N ILE A 457 -28.16 -6.31 -5.14
CA ILE A 457 -29.27 -6.81 -5.96
C ILE A 457 -28.75 -7.84 -6.97
N ARG A 458 -29.54 -8.88 -7.21
CA ARG A 458 -29.27 -9.96 -8.19
C ARG A 458 -29.98 -9.73 -9.50
N SER A 459 -31.11 -9.01 -9.47
CA SER A 459 -31.86 -8.59 -10.63
C SER A 459 -32.41 -7.18 -10.39
N LEU A 460 -32.71 -6.47 -11.47
CA LEU A 460 -33.43 -5.21 -11.42
C LEU A 460 -34.75 -5.34 -10.63
N TYR A 461 -35.44 -6.49 -10.77
CA TYR A 461 -36.71 -6.76 -10.09
C TYR A 461 -36.61 -6.98 -8.57
N ASP A 462 -35.39 -7.00 -8.00
CA ASP A 462 -35.22 -6.98 -6.55
C ASP A 462 -35.55 -5.58 -5.96
N LEU A 463 -35.59 -4.54 -6.82
CA LEU A 463 -36.10 -3.22 -6.49
C LEU A 463 -37.62 -3.20 -6.74
N ASP A 464 -38.41 -3.68 -5.77
CA ASP A 464 -39.87 -3.67 -5.83
C ASP A 464 -40.46 -2.61 -4.85
N PRO A 465 -41.14 -1.55 -5.33
CA PRO A 465 -41.46 -1.26 -6.73
C PRO A 465 -40.25 -0.74 -7.52
N LEU A 466 -40.31 -0.93 -8.85
CA LEU A 466 -39.27 -0.42 -9.76
C LEU A 466 -39.19 1.12 -9.70
N PRO A 467 -37.99 1.71 -9.56
CA PRO A 467 -37.80 3.16 -9.44
C PRO A 467 -38.06 3.89 -10.75
N GLU A 468 -38.46 5.16 -10.72
CA GLU A 468 -38.76 5.92 -11.95
C GLU A 468 -37.51 6.22 -12.78
N GLY A 469 -36.38 6.49 -12.12
CA GLY A 469 -35.08 6.70 -12.76
C GLY A 469 -33.95 5.89 -12.13
N ILE A 470 -32.97 5.53 -12.96
CA ILE A 470 -31.82 4.70 -12.59
C ILE A 470 -30.56 5.30 -13.18
N TRP A 471 -29.58 5.57 -12.32
CA TRP A 471 -28.23 5.90 -12.71
C TRP A 471 -27.37 4.64 -12.72
N MET A 472 -26.93 4.21 -13.90
CA MET A 472 -25.97 3.12 -14.03
C MET A 472 -24.55 3.66 -14.04
N ILE A 473 -23.76 3.34 -13.01
CA ILE A 473 -22.34 3.73 -12.92
C ILE A 473 -21.46 2.60 -13.42
N SER A 474 -20.53 2.91 -14.33
CA SER A 474 -19.60 1.94 -14.88
C SER A 474 -18.17 2.44 -15.03
N LEU A 475 -17.21 1.54 -14.81
CA LEU A 475 -15.79 1.70 -15.10
C LEU A 475 -15.36 1.00 -16.40
N ASP A 476 -16.27 0.30 -17.10
CA ASP A 476 -16.00 -0.25 -18.42
C ASP A 476 -16.39 0.76 -19.52
N ASP A 477 -15.88 0.57 -20.74
CA ASP A 477 -16.27 1.38 -21.89
C ASP A 477 -17.77 1.21 -22.18
N THR A 478 -18.52 2.31 -22.20
CA THR A 478 -19.95 2.36 -22.52
C THR A 478 -20.31 1.64 -23.82
N LYS A 479 -19.42 1.64 -24.83
CA LYS A 479 -19.62 0.90 -26.08
C LYS A 479 -19.77 -0.60 -25.86
N THR A 480 -19.15 -1.13 -24.80
CA THR A 480 -19.24 -2.54 -24.42
C THR A 480 -20.66 -2.96 -24.08
N PHE A 481 -21.52 -2.04 -23.63
CA PHE A 481 -22.89 -2.37 -23.19
C PHE A 481 -23.93 -2.31 -24.31
N PHE A 482 -23.73 -1.43 -25.30
CA PHE A 482 -24.75 -1.11 -26.32
C PHE A 482 -24.37 -1.53 -27.75
N ASP A 483 -23.26 -2.22 -27.95
CA ASP A 483 -22.90 -2.79 -29.25
C ASP A 483 -23.92 -3.87 -29.67
N GLU A 484 -24.53 -3.71 -30.85
CA GLU A 484 -25.54 -4.66 -31.38
C GLU A 484 -24.99 -6.08 -31.54
N ASP A 485 -23.71 -6.27 -31.88
CA ASP A 485 -23.09 -7.60 -31.97
C ASP A 485 -22.83 -8.21 -30.58
N VAL A 486 -22.70 -7.38 -29.55
CA VAL A 486 -22.66 -7.80 -28.13
C VAL A 486 -24.07 -8.14 -27.66
N LEU A 487 -25.07 -7.30 -27.92
CA LEU A 487 -26.48 -7.55 -27.59
C LEU A 487 -27.03 -8.79 -28.31
N MET A 488 -26.58 -9.08 -29.54
CA MET A 488 -26.93 -10.28 -30.33
C MET A 488 -26.03 -11.51 -30.06
N GLY A 489 -25.09 -11.42 -29.10
CA GLY A 489 -24.39 -12.58 -28.55
C GLY A 489 -23.14 -13.06 -29.33
N LYS A 490 -22.62 -12.31 -30.31
CA LYS A 490 -21.48 -12.73 -31.14
C LYS A 490 -20.11 -12.45 -30.50
N LYS A 491 -20.01 -11.45 -29.60
CA LYS A 491 -18.75 -11.03 -28.92
C LYS A 491 -18.95 -10.55 -27.48
N ARG A 492 -19.76 -11.23 -26.65
CA ARG A 492 -19.93 -10.80 -25.25
C ARG A 492 -18.68 -11.08 -24.39
N PRO A 493 -18.21 -10.11 -23.57
CA PRO A 493 -17.45 -10.46 -22.37
C PRO A 493 -18.28 -11.45 -21.55
N HIS A 494 -17.67 -12.57 -21.14
CA HIS A 494 -18.37 -13.69 -20.50
C HIS A 494 -19.23 -13.27 -19.29
N TRP A 495 -18.86 -12.23 -18.55
CA TRP A 495 -19.62 -11.78 -17.40
C TRP A 495 -20.94 -11.09 -17.79
N ILE A 496 -20.99 -10.32 -18.89
CA ILE A 496 -22.20 -9.64 -19.40
C ILE A 496 -23.23 -10.66 -19.91
N SER A 497 -22.78 -11.79 -20.49
CA SER A 497 -23.71 -12.82 -20.93
C SER A 497 -24.46 -13.48 -19.77
N HIS A 498 -23.87 -13.49 -18.58
CA HIS A 498 -24.47 -14.04 -17.37
C HIS A 498 -25.27 -12.98 -16.61
N GLU A 499 -24.74 -11.76 -16.51
CA GLU A 499 -25.29 -10.61 -15.79
C GLU A 499 -25.63 -9.50 -16.78
N ASN A 500 -26.89 -9.38 -17.21
CA ASN A 500 -27.27 -8.46 -18.28
C ASN A 500 -28.27 -7.38 -17.80
N LEU A 501 -27.79 -6.48 -16.93
CA LEU A 501 -28.59 -5.35 -16.45
C LEU A 501 -29.13 -4.46 -17.60
N PRO A 502 -28.36 -4.13 -18.66
CA PRO A 502 -28.89 -3.36 -19.79
C PRO A 502 -30.09 -4.01 -20.48
N LEU A 503 -30.12 -5.34 -20.57
CA LEU A 503 -31.29 -6.07 -21.10
C LEU A 503 -32.47 -5.99 -20.14
N GLU A 504 -32.25 -6.19 -18.83
CA GLU A 504 -33.33 -6.08 -17.83
C GLU A 504 -33.96 -4.68 -17.82
N LEU A 505 -33.15 -3.63 -17.93
CA LEU A 505 -33.62 -2.25 -18.06
C LEU A 505 -34.50 -2.07 -19.30
N ARG A 506 -34.04 -2.58 -20.46
CA ARG A 506 -34.81 -2.50 -21.71
C ARG A 506 -36.13 -3.28 -21.63
N GLU A 507 -36.11 -4.49 -21.06
CA GLU A 507 -37.31 -5.32 -20.88
C GLU A 507 -38.31 -4.70 -19.88
N ALA A 508 -37.81 -3.96 -18.89
CA ALA A 508 -38.62 -3.22 -17.94
C ALA A 508 -39.12 -1.84 -18.46
N GLY A 509 -38.80 -1.50 -19.72
CA GLY A 509 -39.28 -0.29 -20.39
C GLY A 509 -38.50 0.98 -20.03
N TYR A 510 -37.22 0.87 -19.69
CA TYR A 510 -36.35 2.04 -19.47
C TYR A 510 -35.65 2.47 -20.75
N ASP A 511 -35.65 3.78 -21.00
CA ASP A 511 -34.90 4.42 -22.07
C ASP A 511 -33.72 5.23 -21.52
N VAL A 512 -32.63 5.28 -22.29
CA VAL A 512 -31.46 6.12 -21.96
C VAL A 512 -31.82 7.58 -22.22
N VAL A 513 -31.72 8.41 -21.19
CA VAL A 513 -32.02 9.85 -21.25
C VAL A 513 -30.75 10.68 -21.35
N ASP A 514 -29.71 10.30 -20.59
CA ASP A 514 -28.45 11.05 -20.55
C ASP A 514 -27.25 10.12 -20.32
N THR A 515 -26.05 10.58 -20.68
CA THR A 515 -24.80 9.87 -20.45
C THR A 515 -23.68 10.85 -20.16
N ILE A 516 -23.13 10.74 -18.96
CA ILE A 516 -21.99 11.53 -18.48
C ILE A 516 -20.75 10.64 -18.51
N VAL A 517 -19.66 11.15 -19.10
CA VAL A 517 -18.37 10.43 -19.15
C VAL A 517 -17.24 11.35 -18.69
N ARG A 518 -16.40 10.83 -17.78
CA ARG A 518 -15.14 11.45 -17.33
C ARG A 518 -14.08 10.35 -17.27
N GLY A 519 -13.06 10.43 -18.13
CA GLY A 519 -12.04 9.38 -18.22
C GLY A 519 -12.67 8.01 -18.46
N LYS A 520 -12.45 7.05 -17.54
CA LYS A 520 -13.04 5.70 -17.60
C LYS A 520 -14.35 5.55 -16.83
N VAL A 521 -14.81 6.58 -16.15
CA VAL A 521 -16.05 6.54 -15.38
C VAL A 521 -17.18 7.05 -16.26
N SER A 522 -18.22 6.24 -16.37
CA SER A 522 -19.46 6.60 -17.04
C SER A 522 -20.64 6.50 -16.08
N ALA A 523 -21.55 7.47 -16.18
CA ALA A 523 -22.84 7.46 -15.51
C ALA A 523 -23.92 7.60 -16.58
N ILE A 524 -24.79 6.61 -16.68
CA ILE A 524 -25.84 6.53 -17.70
C ILE A 524 -27.19 6.64 -17.00
N TYR A 525 -27.97 7.66 -17.35
CA TYR A 525 -29.28 7.87 -16.77
C TYR A 525 -30.36 7.21 -17.61
N PHE A 526 -31.13 6.34 -16.95
CA PHE A 526 -32.27 5.64 -17.51
C PHE A 526 -33.54 6.15 -16.85
N ARG A 527 -34.60 6.33 -17.63
CA ARG A 527 -35.93 6.65 -17.10
C ARG A 527 -36.96 5.70 -17.68
N LYS A 528 -37.93 5.30 -16.85
CA LYS A 528 -39.05 4.48 -17.32
C LYS A 528 -39.83 5.27 -18.36
N SER A 529 -40.09 4.67 -19.52
CA SER A 529 -40.91 5.30 -20.54
C SER A 529 -42.33 5.50 -20.02
N ASP A 530 -42.88 6.69 -20.22
CA ASP A 530 -44.27 7.02 -19.88
C ASP A 530 -45.29 6.35 -20.85
N ASP A 531 -44.83 5.51 -21.79
CA ASP A 531 -45.68 4.92 -22.82
C ASP A 531 -46.56 3.78 -22.29
N GLU A 532 -47.81 4.15 -21.98
CA GLU A 532 -49.02 3.32 -22.05
C GLU A 532 -49.45 2.99 -23.50
N ASN A 533 -48.59 3.11 -24.52
CA ASN A 533 -48.97 2.95 -25.94
C ASN A 533 -48.39 1.72 -26.64
#